data_AF-D4YU65-F1
#
_entry.id   AF-D4YU65-F1
#
_cell.length_a   1.000
_cell.length_b   1.000
_cell.length_c   1.000
_cell.angle_alpha   90.00
_cell.angle_beta   90.00
_cell.angle_gamma   90.00
#
_symmetry.space_group_name_H-M   'P 1'
#
loop_
_entity.id
_entity.type
_entity.pdbx_description
1 polymer ?
#
loop_
_entity_poly.entity_id
_entity_poly.type
_entity_poly.pdbx_seq_one_letter_code
_entity_poly.pdbx_strand_id
1 'polypeptide(L)'
;MKKRVKNYLINLMKKSRKQSGFTLIEMVIVIAIIVMLLIIIAPNLVNQRNHAQKKTDEAFVTTLQTQVELYQDNHPGKKVTSLDVLKDGDYLTKDQESKLGKYEIDKDGKVRQKQ
;
A
#
# COMPACT_ATOMS: atom_id res chain seq x y z
N MET A 1 65.90 -15.99 35.63
CA MET A 1 64.90 -14.91 35.76
C MET A 1 64.53 -14.19 34.45
N LYS A 2 65.51 -13.78 33.61
CA LYS A 2 65.27 -12.92 32.42
C LYS A 2 64.33 -13.48 31.33
N LYS A 3 64.27 -14.81 31.13
CA LYS A 3 63.38 -15.44 30.12
C LYS A 3 61.89 -15.23 30.37
N ARG A 4 61.46 -15.22 31.64
CA ARG A 4 60.03 -15.01 31.99
C ARG A 4 59.59 -13.58 31.71
N VAL A 5 60.46 -12.61 32.01
CA VAL A 5 60.24 -11.19 31.71
C VAL A 5 60.17 -10.96 30.19
N LYS A 6 61.08 -11.57 29.43
CA LYS A 6 61.07 -11.48 27.96
C LYS A 6 59.78 -12.02 27.34
N ASN A 7 59.30 -13.17 27.80
CA ASN A 7 58.04 -13.75 27.30
C ASN A 7 56.81 -12.92 27.70
N TYR A 8 56.82 -12.28 28.87
CA TYR A 8 55.77 -11.37 29.31
C TYR A 8 55.71 -10.13 28.42
N LEU A 9 56.86 -9.53 28.10
CA LEU A 9 56.96 -8.36 27.21
C LEU A 9 56.54 -8.69 25.77
N ILE A 10 56.89 -9.88 25.26
CA ILE A 10 56.49 -10.35 23.93
C ILE A 10 54.97 -10.56 23.84
N ASN A 11 54.34 -11.14 24.88
CA ASN A 11 52.89 -11.30 24.91
C ASN A 11 52.16 -9.96 25.05
N LEU A 12 52.76 -8.98 25.73
CA LEU A 12 52.22 -7.62 25.85
C LEU A 12 52.17 -6.89 24.50
N MET A 13 53.21 -7.05 23.66
CA MET A 13 53.25 -6.49 22.30
C MET A 13 52.32 -7.22 21.31
N LYS A 14 51.93 -8.47 21.59
CA LYS A 14 51.11 -9.29 20.68
C LYS A 14 49.61 -8.96 20.71
N LYS A 15 49.15 -8.07 21.62
CA LYS A 15 47.71 -7.79 21.86
C LYS A 15 47.11 -6.66 21.01
N SER A 16 47.81 -6.15 20.00
CA SER A 16 47.24 -5.19 19.04
C SER A 16 46.84 -5.88 17.73
N ARG A 17 45.78 -6.69 17.74
CA ARG A 17 45.10 -7.05 16.49
C ARG A 17 44.23 -5.85 16.10
N LYS A 18 44.66 -5.08 15.09
CA LYS A 18 43.79 -4.10 14.43
C LYS A 18 42.57 -4.84 13.90
N GLN A 19 41.41 -4.65 14.51
CA GLN A 19 40.16 -5.03 13.87
C GLN A 19 39.92 -4.04 12.74
N SER A 20 40.00 -4.50 11.50
CA SER A 20 39.56 -3.76 10.33
C SER A 20 38.03 -3.66 10.39
N GLY A 21 37.54 -2.60 11.00
CA GLY A 21 36.12 -2.26 11.02
C GLY A 21 35.67 -1.68 9.70
N PHE A 22 34.38 -1.89 9.40
CA PHE A 22 33.66 -1.27 8.28
C PHE A 22 33.92 0.23 8.22
N THR A 23 34.18 0.75 7.03
CA THR A 23 34.39 2.19 6.84
C THR A 23 33.07 2.90 6.57
N LEU A 24 32.98 4.18 6.91
CA LEU A 24 31.79 4.99 6.57
C LEU A 24 31.56 5.06 5.06
N ILE A 25 32.63 5.13 4.27
CA ILE A 25 32.54 5.19 2.81
C ILE A 25 31.87 3.93 2.23
N GLU A 26 32.09 2.77 2.85
CA GLU A 26 31.48 1.52 2.44
C GLU A 26 29.95 1.54 2.64
N MET A 27 29.48 2.07 3.78
CA MET A 27 28.05 2.26 4.04
C MET A 27 27.41 3.30 3.12
N VAL A 28 28.13 4.35 2.74
CA VAL A 28 27.65 5.36 1.78
C VAL A 28 27.40 4.75 0.40
N ILE A 29 28.32 3.92 -0.09
CA ILE A 29 28.15 3.23 -1.38
C ILE A 29 26.96 2.26 -1.34
N VAL A 30 26.79 1.53 -0.24
CA VAL A 30 25.63 0.63 -0.08
C VAL A 30 24.31 1.40 -0.11
N ILE A 31 24.20 2.50 0.64
CA ILE A 31 23.00 3.33 0.65
C ILE A 31 22.74 3.94 -0.74
N ALA A 32 23.79 4.37 -1.45
CA ALA A 32 23.65 4.91 -2.80
C ALA A 32 23.03 3.88 -3.77
N ILE A 33 23.45 2.61 -3.70
CA ILE A 33 22.87 1.53 -4.51
C ILE A 33 21.41 1.27 -4.12
N ILE A 34 21.08 1.24 -2.82
CA ILE A 34 19.70 1.05 -2.35
C ILE A 34 18.79 2.16 -2.87
N VAL A 35 19.22 3.43 -2.77
CA VAL A 35 18.45 4.58 -3.25
C VAL A 35 18.23 4.50 -4.77
N MET A 36 19.26 4.13 -5.54
CA MET A 36 19.14 3.93 -6.98
C MET A 36 18.08 2.87 -7.33
N LEU A 37 18.08 1.74 -6.64
CA LEU A 37 17.08 0.69 -6.83
C LEU A 37 15.67 1.18 -6.45
N LEU A 38 15.54 1.94 -5.35
CA LEU A 38 14.26 2.49 -4.91
C LEU A 38 13.66 3.45 -5.95
N ILE A 39 14.48 4.28 -6.61
CA ILE A 39 14.01 5.19 -7.67
C ILE A 39 13.37 4.41 -8.82
N ILE A 40 13.93 3.25 -9.18
CA ILE A 40 13.40 2.39 -10.26
C ILE A 40 12.11 1.68 -9.81
N ILE A 41 12.07 1.20 -8.57
CA ILE A 41 10.97 0.39 -8.04
C ILE A 41 9.75 1.24 -7.66
N ALA A 42 9.96 2.40 -7.04
CA ALA A 42 8.91 3.26 -6.50
C ALA A 42 7.81 3.64 -7.52
N PRO A 43 8.12 4.14 -8.74
CA PRO A 43 7.06 4.52 -9.70
C PRO A 43 6.25 3.31 -10.14
N ASN A 44 6.88 2.16 -10.33
CA ASN A 44 6.19 0.93 -10.70
C ASN A 44 5.24 0.47 -9.58
N LEU A 45 5.68 0.54 -8.32
CA LEU A 45 4.85 0.18 -7.16
C LEU A 45 3.64 1.11 -7.01
N VAL A 46 3.84 2.43 -7.19
CA VAL A 46 2.73 3.41 -7.16
C VAL A 46 1.72 3.12 -8.28
N ASN A 47 2.19 2.84 -9.49
CA ASN A 47 1.32 2.50 -10.61
C ASN A 47 0.53 1.21 -10.37
N GLN A 48 1.16 0.18 -9.80
CA GLN A 48 0.48 -1.06 -9.43
C GLN A 48 -0.60 -0.83 -8.35
N ARG A 49 -0.30 -0.02 -7.33
CA ARG A 49 -1.28 0.37 -6.31
C ARG A 49 -2.47 1.10 -6.93
N ASN A 50 -2.21 2.06 -7.82
CA ASN A 50 -3.26 2.81 -8.51
C ASN A 50 -4.11 1.90 -9.41
N HIS A 51 -3.50 0.94 -10.11
CA HIS A 51 -4.21 -0.04 -10.91
C HIS A 51 -5.11 -0.94 -10.06
N ALA A 52 -4.60 -1.44 -8.92
CA ALA A 52 -5.36 -2.24 -7.98
C ALA A 52 -6.53 -1.44 -7.38
N GLN A 53 -6.33 -0.16 -7.05
CA GLN A 53 -7.39 0.72 -6.59
C GLN A 53 -8.46 0.91 -7.67
N LYS A 54 -8.06 1.18 -8.92
CA LYS A 54 -9.00 1.29 -10.04
C LYS A 54 -9.83 0.02 -10.24
N LYS A 55 -9.20 -1.16 -10.14
CA LYS A 55 -9.91 -2.45 -10.22
C LYS A 55 -10.89 -2.65 -9.07
N THR A 56 -10.51 -2.21 -7.87
CA THR A 56 -11.40 -2.22 -6.70
C THR A 56 -12.61 -1.31 -6.92
N ASP A 57 -12.38 -0.11 -7.44
CA ASP A 57 -13.44 0.86 -7.73
C ASP A 57 -14.37 0.34 -8.84
N GLU A 58 -13.83 -0.26 -9.90
CA GLU A 58 -14.60 -0.92 -10.97
C GLU A 58 -15.50 -2.04 -10.41
N ALA A 59 -14.95 -2.93 -9.57
CA ALA A 59 -15.72 -4.00 -8.94
C ALA A 59 -16.82 -3.47 -8.01
N PHE A 60 -16.53 -2.37 -7.31
CA PHE A 60 -17.51 -1.74 -6.43
C PHE A 60 -18.65 -1.09 -7.23
N VAL A 61 -18.36 -0.44 -8.36
CA VAL A 61 -19.40 0.05 -9.30
C VAL A 61 -20.30 -1.09 -9.75
N THR A 62 -19.75 -2.24 -10.15
CA THR A 62 -20.55 -3.42 -10.50
C THR A 62 -21.42 -3.88 -9.34
N THR A 63 -20.87 -3.93 -8.13
CA THR A 63 -21.61 -4.31 -6.92
C THR A 63 -22.79 -3.37 -6.67
N LEU A 64 -22.56 -2.06 -6.75
CA LEU A 64 -23.60 -1.05 -6.59
C LEU A 64 -24.66 -1.14 -7.69
N GLN A 65 -24.25 -1.38 -8.94
CA GLN A 65 -25.18 -1.58 -10.05
C GLN A 65 -26.11 -2.76 -9.79
N THR A 66 -25.59 -3.88 -9.28
CA THR A 66 -26.40 -5.03 -8.88
C THR A 66 -27.37 -4.65 -7.75
N GLN A 67 -26.96 -3.85 -6.77
CA GLN A 67 -27.89 -3.38 -5.72
C GLN A 67 -28.99 -2.46 -6.26
N VAL A 68 -28.67 -1.61 -7.23
CA VAL A 68 -29.66 -0.77 -7.93
C VAL A 68 -30.68 -1.65 -8.65
N GLU A 69 -30.23 -2.67 -9.37
CA GLU A 69 -31.11 -3.61 -10.08
C GLU A 69 -32.02 -4.37 -9.10
N LEU A 70 -31.45 -4.92 -8.02
CA LEU A 70 -32.22 -5.59 -6.96
C LEU A 70 -33.27 -4.67 -6.30
N TYR A 71 -32.93 -3.40 -6.07
CA TYR A 71 -33.88 -2.44 -5.54
C TYR A 71 -35.05 -2.20 -6.51
N GLN A 72 -34.76 -2.07 -7.81
CA GLN A 72 -35.76 -1.84 -8.86
C GLN A 72 -36.69 -3.05 -9.03
N ASP A 73 -36.15 -4.26 -8.93
CA ASP A 73 -36.93 -5.50 -8.99
C ASP A 73 -37.91 -5.60 -7.81
N ASN A 74 -37.49 -5.21 -6.61
CA ASN A 74 -38.37 -5.19 -5.42
C ASN A 74 -39.37 -4.03 -5.42
N HIS A 75 -39.14 -2.97 -6.21
CA HIS A 75 -39.97 -1.77 -6.25
C HIS A 75 -40.36 -1.40 -7.70
N PRO A 76 -41.24 -2.20 -8.33
CA PRO A 76 -41.61 -2.00 -9.73
C PRO A 76 -42.14 -0.58 -9.98
N GLY A 77 -41.57 0.09 -10.99
CA GLY A 77 -41.92 1.46 -11.38
C GLY A 77 -41.16 2.59 -10.67
N LYS A 78 -40.34 2.29 -9.66
CA LYS A 78 -39.47 3.28 -9.01
C LYS A 78 -38.06 3.26 -9.62
N LYS A 79 -37.69 4.33 -10.31
CA LYS A 79 -36.31 4.55 -10.74
C LYS A 79 -35.45 4.98 -9.56
N VAL A 80 -34.25 4.41 -9.45
CA VAL A 80 -33.24 4.86 -8.48
C VAL A 80 -32.61 6.15 -9.02
N THR A 81 -32.80 7.26 -8.31
CA THR A 81 -32.24 8.58 -8.69
C THR A 81 -31.15 9.07 -7.73
N SER A 82 -31.02 8.44 -6.56
CA SER A 82 -29.91 8.61 -5.63
C SER A 82 -29.49 7.26 -5.08
N LEU A 83 -28.19 7.08 -4.85
CA LEU A 83 -27.66 5.89 -4.16
C LEU A 83 -28.05 5.84 -2.68
N ASP A 84 -28.57 6.94 -2.12
CA ASP A 84 -29.04 6.97 -0.73
C ASP A 84 -30.23 6.04 -0.49
N VAL A 85 -31.04 5.76 -1.52
CA VAL A 85 -32.18 4.82 -1.39
C VAL A 85 -31.70 3.39 -1.11
N LEU A 86 -30.44 3.08 -1.46
CA LEU A 86 -29.82 1.79 -1.16
C LEU A 86 -29.37 1.69 0.30
N LYS A 87 -29.05 2.82 0.95
CA LYS A 87 -28.78 2.87 2.40
C LYS A 87 -30.07 2.66 3.17
N ASP A 88 -31.10 3.42 2.80
CA ASP A 88 -32.40 3.40 3.48
C ASP A 88 -33.09 2.04 3.36
N GLY A 89 -32.80 1.29 2.28
CA GLY A 89 -33.33 -0.05 2.03
C GLY A 89 -32.48 -1.21 2.57
N ASP A 90 -31.41 -0.97 3.34
CA ASP A 90 -30.49 -1.99 3.88
C ASP A 90 -29.82 -2.87 2.81
N TYR A 91 -29.62 -2.33 1.59
CA TYR A 91 -28.95 -3.03 0.48
C TYR A 91 -27.41 -2.94 0.56
N LEU A 92 -26.89 -2.17 1.52
CA LEU A 92 -25.47 -1.88 1.66
C LEU A 92 -25.00 -2.16 3.08
N THR A 93 -23.80 -2.72 3.18
CA THR A 93 -23.11 -2.79 4.47
C THR A 93 -22.58 -1.43 4.88
N LYS A 94 -22.43 -1.19 6.19
CA LYS A 94 -21.87 0.08 6.75
C LYS A 94 -20.57 0.53 6.08
N ASP A 95 -19.70 -0.43 5.74
CA ASP A 95 -18.43 -0.15 5.08
C ASP A 95 -18.62 0.34 3.63
N GLN A 96 -19.63 -0.17 2.93
CA GLN A 96 -19.97 0.25 1.57
C GLN A 96 -20.64 1.62 1.58
N GLU A 97 -21.50 1.90 2.56
CA GLU A 97 -22.14 3.20 2.73
C GLU A 97 -21.12 4.34 2.89
N SER A 98 -20.07 4.10 3.68
CA SER A 98 -18.99 5.08 3.89
C SER A 98 -18.26 5.46 2.60
N LYS A 99 -18.25 4.56 1.61
CA LYS A 99 -17.57 4.73 0.31
C LYS A 99 -18.46 5.36 -0.75
N LEU A 100 -19.78 5.43 -0.52
CA LEU A 100 -20.73 5.96 -1.50
C LEU A 100 -20.48 7.40 -1.90
N GLY A 101 -19.85 8.22 -1.05
CA GLY A 101 -19.55 9.62 -1.37
C GLY A 101 -18.74 9.81 -2.66
N LYS A 102 -18.00 8.77 -3.07
CA LYS A 102 -17.19 8.74 -4.30
C LYS A 102 -17.95 8.31 -5.55
N TYR A 103 -19.24 7.95 -5.44
CA TYR A 103 -20.02 7.40 -6.53
C TYR A 103 -21.33 8.17 -6.71
N GLU A 104 -21.86 8.12 -7.92
CA GLU A 104 -23.14 8.70 -8.30
C GLU A 104 -23.87 7.78 -9.26
N ILE A 105 -25.17 8.01 -9.41
CA ILE A 105 -26.00 7.34 -10.40
C ILE A 105 -26.42 8.37 -11.45
N ASP A 106 -26.30 8.02 -12.73
CA ASP A 106 -26.75 8.89 -13.81
C ASP A 106 -28.28 8.81 -14.01
N LYS A 107 -28.82 9.65 -14.91
CA LYS A 107 -30.25 9.71 -15.24
C LYS A 107 -30.78 8.44 -15.91
N ASP A 108 -29.88 7.61 -16.43
CA ASP A 108 -30.15 6.32 -17.07
C ASP A 108 -30.08 5.16 -16.05
N GLY A 109 -29.78 5.43 -14.79
CA GLY A 109 -29.71 4.45 -13.71
C GLY A 109 -28.36 3.71 -13.64
N LYS A 110 -27.30 4.25 -14.26
CA LYS A 110 -25.96 3.64 -14.22
C LYS A 110 -25.09 4.25 -13.13
N VAL A 111 -24.47 3.39 -12.34
CA VAL A 111 -23.52 3.80 -11.29
C VAL A 111 -22.17 4.19 -11.89
N ARG A 112 -21.60 5.31 -11.45
CA ARG A 112 -20.29 5.82 -11.87
C ARG A 112 -19.51 6.39 -10.69
N GLN A 113 -18.19 6.38 -10.82
CA GLN A 113 -17.31 7.09 -9.89
C GLN A 113 -17.32 8.59 -10.22
N LYS A 114 -17.46 9.43 -9.19
CA LYS A 114 -17.30 10.88 -9.31
C LYS A 114 -15.84 11.17 -9.65
N GLN A 115 -15.62 11.94 -10.72
CA GLN A 115 -14.29 12.44 -11.07
C GLN A 115 -13.83 13.52 -10.10
#